data_AF-B4FXR5-F1
#
_entry.id   AF-B4FXR5-F1
#
_cell.length_a   1.000
_cell.length_b   1.000
_cell.length_c   1.000
_cell.angle_alpha   90.00
_cell.angle_beta   90.00
_cell.angle_gamma   90.00
#
_symmetry.space_group_name_H-M   'P 1'
#
loop_
_entity.id
_entity.type
_entity.pdbx_description
1 polymer ?
#
loop_
_entity_poly.entity_id
_entity_poly.type
_entity_poly.pdbx_seq_one_letter_code
_entity_poly.pdbx_strand_id
1 'polypeptide(L)'
;MAIDHIVRAALRHRGNRKQSSAMPPYAPREQRHDGPPGEVPPMSAKDVTAIEALLGYCFIDKSLVELALTHGSFYWPNRPGDTYERLEYLGDGVLTCLMSREVFRTYRTLQPGPLTRLRAANVDTEKLARVAVHRGLHRFLRHKAPKLQDQICFFIEEMRKYPVHSNGLLDPPKVLCDIVESLIGAIYLDSNFDQEEVWRVFRTLADPLIGLETLGKHPVSELFEFCQKTHRGVKFLKDEWDKSLKVQVLIDGEVVGSAIYGPKKEIAQNRAAKDALDKLKDTHGHTQSESASVDVSEALDELDNTQSESASVDVSEALDELDIAGTLN
;
A
#
# COMPACT_ATOMS: atom_id res chain seq x y z
N MET A 1 -9.59 -18.20 -41.40
CA MET A 1 -8.44 -19.14 -41.36
C MET A 1 -7.36 -18.75 -40.33
N ALA A 2 -7.06 -17.47 -40.08
CA ALA A 2 -6.00 -17.07 -39.14
C ALA A 2 -6.27 -17.41 -37.65
N ILE A 3 -7.52 -17.33 -37.19
CA ILE A 3 -7.88 -17.57 -35.78
C ILE A 3 -7.71 -19.05 -35.38
N ASP A 4 -7.98 -19.99 -36.30
CA ASP A 4 -7.85 -21.43 -36.03
C ASP A 4 -6.38 -21.85 -35.83
N HIS A 5 -5.44 -21.12 -36.45
CA HIS A 5 -4.01 -21.41 -36.34
C HIS A 5 -3.45 -21.03 -34.95
N ILE A 6 -3.96 -19.96 -34.34
CA ILE A 6 -3.55 -19.51 -33.00
C ILE A 6 -4.11 -20.46 -31.93
N VAL A 7 -5.37 -20.90 -32.06
CA VAL A 7 -5.98 -21.84 -31.12
C VAL A 7 -5.31 -23.23 -31.20
N ARG A 8 -4.98 -23.71 -32.40
CA ARG A 8 -4.24 -24.98 -32.54
C ARG A 8 -2.79 -24.89 -32.04
N ALA A 9 -2.12 -23.75 -32.19
CA ALA A 9 -0.79 -23.54 -31.61
C ALA A 9 -0.85 -23.56 -30.07
N ALA A 10 -1.85 -22.92 -29.47
CA ALA A 10 -2.04 -22.93 -28.02
C ALA A 10 -2.38 -24.33 -27.47
N LEU A 11 -3.13 -25.14 -28.22
CA LEU A 11 -3.49 -26.50 -27.81
C LEU A 11 -2.34 -27.52 -28.00
N ARG A 12 -1.47 -27.33 -28.99
CA ARG A 12 -0.29 -28.21 -29.19
C ARG A 12 0.73 -28.14 -28.04
N HIS A 13 0.77 -27.03 -27.31
CA HIS A 13 1.67 -26.89 -26.15
C HIS A 13 1.13 -27.47 -24.84
N ARG A 14 -0.12 -27.98 -24.79
CA ARG A 14 -0.63 -28.67 -23.59
C ARG A 14 -0.15 -30.12 -23.43
N GLY A 15 0.44 -30.71 -24.48
CA GLY A 15 0.82 -32.13 -24.50
C GLY A 15 2.19 -32.48 -23.93
N ASN A 16 2.99 -31.52 -23.47
CA ASN A 16 4.36 -31.79 -23.02
C ASN A 16 4.65 -31.11 -21.67
N ARG A 17 3.84 -31.42 -20.65
CA ARG A 17 4.26 -31.26 -19.25
C ARG A 17 5.38 -32.28 -19.02
N LYS A 18 6.60 -31.90 -19.40
CA LYS A 18 7.80 -32.47 -18.77
C LYS A 18 7.56 -32.35 -17.27
N GLN A 19 7.65 -33.47 -16.56
CA GLN A 19 7.62 -33.52 -15.11
C GLN A 19 8.47 -32.35 -14.60
N SER A 20 7.82 -31.38 -13.95
CA SER A 20 8.47 -30.25 -13.32
C SER A 20 9.57 -30.85 -12.43
N SER A 21 10.83 -30.71 -12.82
CA SER A 21 11.93 -31.02 -11.92
C SER A 21 11.71 -30.12 -10.71
N ALA A 22 11.45 -30.71 -9.54
CA ALA A 22 11.32 -29.94 -8.31
C ALA A 22 12.55 -29.04 -8.19
N MET A 23 12.33 -27.72 -8.02
CA MET A 23 13.43 -26.81 -7.74
C MET A 23 14.13 -27.29 -6.47
N PRO A 24 15.46 -27.17 -6.37
CA PRO A 24 16.15 -27.50 -5.13
C PRO A 24 15.61 -26.63 -3.98
N PRO A 25 15.71 -27.10 -2.72
CA PRO A 25 15.34 -26.32 -1.55
C PRO A 25 16.01 -24.93 -1.57
N TYR A 26 15.42 -23.98 -0.84
CA TYR A 26 16.04 -22.67 -0.64
C TYR A 26 17.49 -22.85 -0.15
N ALA A 27 18.44 -22.32 -0.92
CA ALA A 27 19.84 -22.30 -0.53
C ALA A 27 20.13 -20.95 0.14
N PRO A 28 20.57 -20.93 1.42
CA PRO A 28 21.06 -19.74 2.09
C PRO A 28 22.15 -19.03 1.28
N ARG A 29 22.27 -17.71 1.45
CA ARG A 29 23.30 -16.91 0.77
C ARG A 29 24.69 -17.34 1.25
N GLU A 30 25.70 -17.28 0.38
CA GLU A 30 27.10 -17.49 0.81
C GLU A 30 27.43 -16.52 1.95
N GLN A 31 27.93 -17.06 3.07
CA GLN A 31 28.10 -16.33 4.32
C GLN A 31 29.10 -15.17 4.15
N ARG A 32 28.71 -13.97 4.58
CA ARG A 32 29.65 -12.86 4.74
C ARG A 32 30.55 -13.12 5.95
N HIS A 33 31.85 -12.88 5.81
CA HIS A 33 32.85 -13.19 6.85
C HIS A 33 33.02 -12.10 7.92
N ASP A 34 32.26 -11.00 7.85
CA ASP A 34 32.41 -9.86 8.75
C ASP A 34 31.71 -10.09 10.09
N GLY A 35 32.47 -10.09 11.19
CA GLY A 35 31.96 -10.26 12.55
C GLY A 35 32.23 -11.64 13.16
N PRO A 36 32.10 -11.78 14.50
CA PRO A 36 32.27 -13.06 15.18
C PRO A 36 31.16 -14.04 14.75
N PRO A 37 31.46 -15.34 14.58
CA PRO A 37 30.42 -16.35 14.51
C PRO A 37 29.68 -16.35 15.84
N GLY A 38 28.42 -15.96 15.84
CA GLY A 38 27.58 -15.99 17.03
C GLY A 38 26.38 -16.87 16.79
N GLU A 39 26.03 -17.68 17.79
CA GLU A 39 24.80 -18.44 17.81
C GLU A 39 23.63 -17.46 17.93
N VAL A 40 22.90 -17.30 16.82
CA VAL A 40 21.66 -16.56 16.81
C VAL A 40 20.54 -17.56 17.13
N PRO A 41 19.80 -17.39 18.23
CA PRO A 41 18.85 -18.41 18.68
C PRO A 41 17.73 -18.56 17.65
N PRO A 42 17.39 -19.78 17.20
CA PRO A 42 16.36 -19.99 16.19
C PRO A 42 14.98 -19.53 16.70
N MET A 43 14.04 -19.33 15.78
CA MET A 43 12.66 -19.07 16.16
C MET A 43 12.09 -20.27 16.93
N SER A 44 11.35 -20.01 18.01
CA SER A 44 10.80 -21.11 18.80
C SER A 44 9.73 -21.87 18.01
N ALA A 45 9.66 -23.19 18.16
CA ALA A 45 8.65 -24.00 17.49
C ALA A 45 7.21 -23.54 17.80
N LYS A 46 6.98 -23.02 19.02
CA LYS A 46 5.70 -22.46 19.44
C LYS A 46 5.34 -21.21 18.63
N ASP A 47 6.29 -20.33 18.38
CA ASP A 47 6.07 -19.11 17.60
C ASP A 47 5.79 -19.47 16.14
N VAL A 48 6.56 -20.41 15.57
CA VAL A 48 6.30 -20.93 14.21
C VAL A 48 4.87 -21.46 14.09
N THR A 49 4.43 -22.32 15.00
CA THR A 49 3.05 -22.84 14.98
C THR A 49 2.00 -21.74 15.13
N ALA A 50 2.27 -20.70 15.94
CA ALA A 50 1.36 -19.56 16.06
C ALA A 50 1.25 -18.76 14.76
N ILE A 51 2.36 -18.54 14.06
CA ILE A 51 2.39 -17.87 12.76
C ILE A 51 1.66 -18.70 11.71
N GLU A 52 1.90 -20.02 11.65
CA GLU A 52 1.20 -20.93 10.74
C GLU A 52 -0.32 -20.91 10.95
N ALA A 53 -0.77 -20.85 12.21
CA ALA A 53 -2.18 -20.71 12.53
C ALA A 53 -2.76 -19.35 12.10
N LEU A 54 -2.01 -18.25 12.25
CA LEU A 54 -2.42 -16.92 11.80
C LEU A 54 -2.53 -16.84 10.27
N LEU A 55 -1.62 -17.49 9.55
CA LEU A 55 -1.61 -17.57 8.09
C LEU A 55 -2.65 -18.57 7.55
N GLY A 56 -3.01 -19.59 8.34
CA GLY A 56 -3.76 -20.74 7.86
C GLY A 56 -2.98 -21.53 6.81
N TYR A 57 -1.66 -21.66 6.99
CA TYR A 57 -0.73 -22.36 6.10
C TYR A 57 0.33 -23.10 6.91
N CYS A 58 0.60 -24.36 6.55
CA CYS A 58 1.61 -25.20 7.19
C CYS A 58 2.83 -25.32 6.26
N PHE A 59 3.94 -24.71 6.64
CA PHE A 59 5.19 -24.77 5.90
C PHE A 59 5.81 -26.16 5.95
N ILE A 60 6.33 -26.62 4.82
CA ILE A 60 7.20 -27.79 4.72
C ILE A 60 8.57 -27.43 5.32
N ASP A 61 9.14 -26.30 4.91
CA ASP A 61 10.38 -25.74 5.44
C ASP A 61 10.10 -24.63 6.47
N LYS A 62 10.16 -24.99 7.75
CA LYS A 62 9.93 -24.04 8.86
C LYS A 62 10.96 -22.91 8.92
N SER A 63 12.14 -23.08 8.30
CA SER A 63 13.17 -22.04 8.28
C SER A 63 12.75 -20.82 7.46
N LEU A 64 11.81 -20.98 6.51
CA LEU A 64 11.28 -19.88 5.72
C LEU A 64 10.46 -18.90 6.57
N VAL A 65 9.74 -19.39 7.58
CA VAL A 65 9.01 -18.55 8.55
C VAL A 65 9.99 -17.72 9.37
N GLU A 66 11.07 -18.36 9.85
CA GLU A 66 12.12 -17.67 10.58
C GLU A 66 12.76 -16.58 9.72
N LEU A 67 13.10 -16.91 8.48
CA LEU A 67 13.73 -15.99 7.54
C LEU A 67 12.83 -14.78 7.21
N ALA A 68 11.56 -15.01 6.92
CA ALA A 68 10.58 -13.96 6.59
C ALA A 68 10.34 -12.96 7.74
N LEU A 69 10.62 -13.34 8.99
CA LEU A 69 10.40 -12.50 10.16
C LEU A 69 11.70 -12.05 10.83
N THR A 70 12.83 -12.08 10.12
CA THR A 70 14.14 -11.68 10.66
C THR A 70 14.69 -10.44 9.97
N HIS A 71 14.75 -9.33 10.73
CA HIS A 71 15.35 -8.08 10.28
C HIS A 71 16.88 -8.11 10.40
N GLY A 72 17.60 -7.45 9.51
CA GLY A 72 19.07 -7.44 9.48
C GLY A 72 19.74 -7.03 10.79
N SER A 73 19.10 -6.14 11.57
CA SER A 73 19.60 -5.75 12.90
C SER A 73 19.70 -6.91 13.89
N PHE A 74 18.94 -7.99 13.70
CA PHE A 74 18.85 -9.08 14.67
C PHE A 74 20.18 -9.81 14.86
N TYR A 75 20.94 -9.91 13.78
CA TYR A 75 22.26 -10.52 13.76
C TYR A 75 23.29 -9.71 14.55
N TRP A 76 23.10 -8.40 14.75
CA TRP A 76 24.10 -7.56 15.42
C TRP A 76 24.38 -8.01 16.88
N PRO A 77 25.65 -8.06 17.33
CA PRO A 77 26.90 -7.72 16.62
C PRO A 77 27.57 -8.90 15.88
N ASN A 78 26.88 -10.03 15.73
CA ASN A 78 27.37 -11.22 15.03
C ASN A 78 27.37 -11.02 13.52
N ARG A 79 27.93 -12.00 12.79
CA ARG A 79 27.87 -12.04 11.32
C ARG A 79 26.45 -11.85 10.80
N PRO A 80 26.23 -11.01 9.77
CA PRO A 80 24.95 -10.94 9.09
C PRO A 80 24.57 -12.31 8.53
N GLY A 81 23.37 -12.78 8.89
CA GLY A 81 22.73 -13.94 8.25
C GLY A 81 21.68 -13.50 7.23
N ASP A 82 20.93 -14.47 6.71
CA ASP A 82 19.85 -14.19 5.77
C ASP A 82 18.69 -13.46 6.45
N THR A 83 18.13 -12.48 5.75
CA THR A 83 17.07 -11.57 6.19
C THR A 83 15.82 -11.74 5.33
N TYR A 84 14.72 -11.14 5.79
CA TYR A 84 13.46 -11.16 5.05
C TYR A 84 13.56 -10.53 3.64
N GLU A 85 14.54 -9.66 3.37
CA GLU A 85 14.60 -8.79 2.18
C GLU A 85 14.55 -9.57 0.84
N ARG A 86 15.15 -10.76 0.77
CA ARG A 86 15.08 -11.61 -0.44
C ARG A 86 13.69 -12.18 -0.66
N LEU A 87 13.01 -12.55 0.43
CA LEU A 87 11.64 -13.04 0.37
C LEU A 87 10.66 -11.88 0.13
N GLU A 88 10.91 -10.70 0.69
CA GLU A 88 10.16 -9.46 0.41
C GLU A 88 10.19 -9.16 -1.09
N TYR A 89 11.38 -9.14 -1.70
CA TYR A 89 11.53 -8.92 -3.14
C TYR A 89 10.69 -9.91 -3.99
N LEU A 90 10.71 -11.20 -3.63
CA LEU A 90 9.90 -12.21 -4.30
C LEU A 90 8.39 -11.99 -4.04
N GLY A 91 8.05 -11.70 -2.80
CA GLY A 91 6.70 -11.54 -2.31
C GLY A 91 5.96 -10.36 -2.91
N ASP A 92 6.61 -9.20 -3.03
CA ASP A 92 6.06 -8.01 -3.69
C ASP A 92 5.63 -8.33 -5.14
N GLY A 93 6.53 -8.92 -5.93
CA GLY A 93 6.23 -9.28 -7.31
C GLY A 93 5.06 -10.26 -7.44
N VAL A 94 4.99 -11.26 -6.56
CA VAL A 94 3.89 -12.23 -6.50
C VAL A 94 2.59 -11.53 -6.11
N LEU A 95 2.61 -10.74 -5.03
CA LEU A 95 1.43 -10.07 -4.50
C LEU A 95 0.87 -9.05 -5.49
N THR A 96 1.74 -8.25 -6.11
CA THR A 96 1.38 -7.30 -7.18
C THR A 96 0.72 -8.01 -8.36
N CYS A 97 1.24 -9.17 -8.77
CA CYS A 97 0.65 -9.98 -9.85
C CYS A 97 -0.75 -10.49 -9.46
N LEU A 98 -0.89 -11.08 -8.27
CA LEU A 98 -2.15 -11.66 -7.81
C LEU A 98 -3.23 -10.60 -7.55
N MET A 99 -2.87 -9.46 -6.99
CA MET A 99 -3.79 -8.34 -6.81
C MET A 99 -4.23 -7.78 -8.17
N SER A 100 -3.31 -7.59 -9.12
CA SER A 100 -3.65 -7.14 -10.48
C SER A 100 -4.63 -8.12 -11.14
N ARG A 101 -4.40 -9.42 -11.00
CA ARG A 101 -5.29 -10.48 -11.50
C ARG A 101 -6.68 -10.37 -10.89
N GLU A 102 -6.78 -10.17 -9.58
CA GLU A 102 -8.08 -10.08 -8.92
C GLU A 102 -8.84 -8.83 -9.34
N VAL A 103 -8.20 -7.66 -9.28
CA VAL A 103 -8.81 -6.38 -9.66
C VAL A 103 -9.29 -6.43 -11.12
N PHE A 104 -8.49 -7.01 -12.03
CA PHE A 104 -8.88 -7.19 -13.44
C PHE A 104 -10.09 -8.12 -13.61
N ARG A 105 -10.17 -9.20 -12.83
CA ARG A 105 -11.29 -10.16 -12.91
C ARG A 105 -12.59 -9.61 -12.33
N THR A 106 -12.50 -8.89 -11.22
CA THR A 106 -13.64 -8.34 -10.48
C THR A 106 -14.24 -7.13 -11.18
N TYR A 107 -13.41 -6.23 -11.73
CA TYR A 107 -13.86 -4.95 -12.28
C TYR A 107 -13.73 -4.88 -13.81
N ARG A 108 -14.54 -5.67 -14.52
CA ARG A 108 -14.42 -5.88 -15.99
C ARG A 108 -14.66 -4.65 -16.87
N THR A 109 -15.35 -3.63 -16.35
CA THR A 109 -15.75 -2.43 -17.11
C THR A 109 -14.89 -1.21 -16.79
N LEU A 110 -13.98 -1.30 -15.81
CA LEU A 110 -13.15 -0.17 -15.43
C LEU A 110 -12.02 0.05 -16.43
N GLN A 111 -11.70 1.34 -16.61
CA GLN A 111 -10.52 1.77 -17.35
C GLN A 111 -9.23 1.47 -16.56
N PRO A 112 -8.05 1.47 -17.22
CA PRO A 112 -6.76 1.16 -16.57
C PRO A 112 -6.42 2.01 -15.34
N GLY A 113 -6.81 3.30 -15.32
CA GLY A 113 -6.54 4.22 -14.21
C GLY A 113 -7.17 3.76 -12.88
N PRO A 114 -8.50 3.60 -12.80
CA PRO A 114 -9.16 3.02 -11.63
C PRO A 114 -8.62 1.65 -11.19
N LEU A 115 -8.31 0.75 -12.13
CA LEU A 115 -7.72 -0.56 -11.81
C LEU A 115 -6.36 -0.41 -11.11
N THR A 116 -5.52 0.52 -11.60
CA THR A 116 -4.21 0.80 -11.01
C THR A 116 -4.34 1.33 -9.57
N ARG A 117 -5.29 2.23 -9.33
CA ARG A 117 -5.55 2.76 -7.98
C ARG A 117 -6.09 1.70 -7.02
N LEU A 118 -7.02 0.86 -7.47
CA LEU A 118 -7.53 -0.27 -6.68
C LEU A 118 -6.43 -1.26 -6.30
N ARG A 119 -5.56 -1.60 -7.25
CA ARG A 119 -4.38 -2.43 -6.98
C ARG A 119 -3.50 -1.76 -5.93
N ALA A 120 -3.07 -0.53 -6.17
CA ALA A 120 -2.17 0.21 -5.29
C ALA A 120 -2.72 0.30 -3.86
N ALA A 121 -3.99 0.69 -3.67
CA ALA A 121 -4.59 0.77 -2.35
C ALA A 121 -4.62 -0.57 -1.59
N ASN A 122 -4.63 -1.70 -2.30
CA ASN A 122 -4.66 -3.01 -1.65
C ASN A 122 -3.28 -3.60 -1.35
N VAL A 123 -2.20 -3.02 -1.87
CA VAL A 123 -0.82 -3.51 -1.68
C VAL A 123 0.17 -2.40 -1.30
N ASP A 124 -0.31 -1.22 -0.96
CA ASP A 124 0.57 -0.16 -0.47
C ASP A 124 1.06 -0.43 0.95
N THR A 125 2.06 0.35 1.36
CA THR A 125 2.72 0.21 2.65
C THR A 125 1.75 0.33 3.82
N GLU A 126 0.74 1.21 3.74
CA GLU A 126 -0.21 1.38 4.84
C GLU A 126 -1.13 0.18 4.95
N LYS A 127 -1.71 -0.30 3.84
CA LYS A 127 -2.58 -1.47 3.82
C LYS A 127 -1.86 -2.69 4.38
N LEU A 128 -0.63 -2.97 3.94
CA LEU A 128 0.12 -4.15 4.40
C LEU A 128 0.63 -3.99 5.84
N ALA A 129 1.05 -2.79 6.26
CA ALA A 129 1.40 -2.54 7.65
C ALA A 129 0.20 -2.74 8.60
N ARG A 130 -1.01 -2.34 8.18
CA ARG A 130 -2.24 -2.62 8.93
C ARG A 130 -2.49 -4.12 9.05
N VAL A 131 -2.26 -4.90 7.99
CA VAL A 131 -2.36 -6.38 8.06
C VAL A 131 -1.40 -6.94 9.10
N ALA A 132 -0.14 -6.51 9.09
CA ALA A 132 0.86 -6.94 10.07
C ALA A 132 0.47 -6.62 11.53
N VAL A 133 -0.15 -5.46 11.75
CA VAL A 133 -0.63 -5.04 13.07
C VAL A 133 -1.88 -5.83 13.48
N HIS A 134 -2.92 -5.84 12.65
CA HIS A 134 -4.20 -6.48 12.95
C HIS A 134 -4.08 -8.00 13.17
N ARG A 135 -3.15 -8.66 12.46
CA ARG A 135 -2.88 -10.09 12.63
C ARG A 135 -1.80 -10.37 13.67
N GLY A 136 -1.22 -9.35 14.29
CA GLY A 136 -0.19 -9.50 15.32
C GLY A 136 1.16 -10.02 14.81
N LEU A 137 1.40 -10.02 13.50
CA LEU A 137 2.64 -10.51 12.88
C LEU A 137 3.88 -9.73 13.34
N HIS A 138 3.72 -8.42 13.55
CA HIS A 138 4.78 -7.54 14.08
C HIS A 138 5.37 -8.01 15.42
N ARG A 139 4.63 -8.80 16.21
CA ARG A 139 5.09 -9.34 17.51
C ARG A 139 6.11 -10.46 17.35
N PHE A 140 6.15 -11.09 16.18
CA PHE A 140 7.09 -12.16 15.85
C PHE A 140 8.31 -11.65 15.08
N LEU A 141 8.36 -10.35 14.76
CA LEU A 141 9.51 -9.74 14.09
C LEU A 141 10.75 -9.79 14.99
N ARG A 142 11.77 -10.53 14.58
CA ARG A 142 13.07 -10.61 15.24
C ARG A 142 13.90 -9.40 14.81
N HIS A 143 14.11 -8.47 15.73
CA HIS A 143 14.95 -7.30 15.49
C HIS A 143 15.69 -6.85 16.77
N LYS A 144 16.76 -6.08 16.58
CA LYS A 144 17.47 -5.33 17.63
C LYS A 144 17.61 -3.84 17.26
N ALA A 145 16.86 -3.38 16.27
CA ALA A 145 16.86 -1.98 15.85
C ALA A 145 16.25 -1.10 16.96
N PRO A 146 16.99 -0.11 17.50
CA PRO A 146 16.63 0.57 18.75
C PRO A 146 15.36 1.42 18.65
N LYS A 147 15.06 2.01 17.48
CA LYS A 147 13.90 2.88 17.29
C LYS A 147 12.67 2.14 16.77
N LEU A 148 12.84 0.91 16.28
CA LEU A 148 11.77 0.23 15.54
C LEU A 148 10.56 -0.07 16.42
N GLN A 149 10.78 -0.49 17.66
CA GLN A 149 9.69 -0.76 18.58
C GLN A 149 8.85 0.50 18.85
N ASP A 150 9.50 1.64 19.08
CA ASP A 150 8.82 2.92 19.31
C ASP A 150 8.05 3.38 18.07
N GLN A 151 8.61 3.18 16.88
CA GLN A 151 7.94 3.50 15.61
C GLN A 151 6.70 2.62 15.39
N ILE A 152 6.76 1.33 15.72
CA ILE A 152 5.60 0.43 15.66
C ILE A 152 4.53 0.87 16.66
N CYS A 153 4.91 1.17 17.91
CA CYS A 153 3.98 1.66 18.93
C CYS A 153 3.32 2.98 18.52
N PHE A 154 4.09 3.93 17.97
CA PHE A 154 3.57 5.20 17.47
C PHE A 154 2.58 4.99 16.32
N PHE A 155 2.89 4.12 15.36
CA PHE A 155 1.98 3.79 14.26
C PHE A 155 0.67 3.17 14.77
N ILE A 156 0.73 2.23 15.73
CA ILE A 156 -0.46 1.61 16.33
C ILE A 156 -1.34 2.66 17.02
N GLU A 157 -0.76 3.66 17.68
CA GLU A 157 -1.51 4.76 18.30
C GLU A 157 -2.18 5.63 17.23
N GLU A 158 -1.44 6.02 16.18
CA GLU A 158 -1.98 6.84 15.10
C GLU A 158 -3.08 6.11 14.31
N MET A 159 -2.98 4.79 14.13
CA MET A 159 -4.03 3.97 13.52
C MET A 159 -5.40 4.11 14.21
N ARG A 160 -5.44 4.44 15.51
CA ARG A 160 -6.72 4.67 16.22
C ARG A 160 -7.44 5.92 15.73
N LYS A 161 -6.70 6.91 15.25
CA LYS A 161 -7.26 8.15 14.65
C LYS A 161 -7.75 7.91 13.22
N TYR A 162 -7.24 6.87 12.55
CA TYR A 162 -7.56 6.50 11.18
C TYR A 162 -7.95 5.02 11.12
N PRO A 163 -9.19 4.65 11.52
CA PRO A 163 -9.61 3.25 11.63
C PRO A 163 -9.60 2.49 10.30
N VAL A 164 -9.75 3.22 9.18
CA VAL A 164 -9.65 2.71 7.80
C VAL A 164 -8.44 3.32 7.10
N HIS A 165 -8.15 2.83 5.89
CA HIS A 165 -7.05 3.34 5.05
C HIS A 165 -7.04 4.87 4.96
N SER A 166 -5.91 5.47 5.31
CA SER A 166 -5.81 6.92 5.55
C SER A 166 -5.49 7.71 4.28
N ASN A 167 -5.08 7.03 3.20
CA ASN A 167 -4.70 7.62 1.91
C ASN A 167 -3.57 8.65 2.04
N GLY A 168 -2.53 8.30 2.81
CA GLY A 168 -1.32 9.11 2.98
C GLY A 168 -1.29 10.00 4.22
N LEU A 169 -2.16 9.79 5.21
CA LEU A 169 -2.14 10.52 6.49
C LEU A 169 -1.32 9.81 7.58
N LEU A 170 -0.95 8.54 7.36
CA LEU A 170 -0.10 7.74 8.23
C LEU A 170 1.28 7.49 7.62
N ASP A 171 2.27 7.26 8.49
CA ASP A 171 3.65 6.92 8.13
C ASP A 171 4.04 5.58 8.80
N PRO A 172 3.61 4.44 8.25
CA PRO A 172 3.96 3.13 8.79
C PRO A 172 5.47 2.86 8.68
N PRO A 173 6.09 2.20 9.67
CA PRO A 173 7.44 1.64 9.50
C PRO A 173 7.43 0.64 8.34
N LYS A 174 8.27 0.88 7.32
CA LYS A 174 8.31 0.07 6.08
C LYS A 174 8.38 -1.44 6.37
N VAL A 175 9.18 -1.85 7.36
CA VAL A 175 9.32 -3.26 7.76
C VAL A 175 8.00 -3.98 8.04
N LEU A 176 6.94 -3.29 8.46
CA LEU A 176 5.63 -3.91 8.67
C LEU A 176 4.98 -4.38 7.36
N CYS A 177 5.20 -3.65 6.26
CA CYS A 177 4.84 -4.07 4.92
C CYS A 177 5.70 -5.25 4.49
N ASP A 178 7.02 -5.09 4.63
CA ASP A 178 8.02 -6.04 4.14
C ASP A 178 7.89 -7.43 4.76
N ILE A 179 7.49 -7.51 6.04
CA ILE A 179 7.27 -8.82 6.68
C ILE A 179 6.03 -9.53 6.15
N VAL A 180 5.01 -8.80 5.67
CA VAL A 180 3.85 -9.40 5.01
C VAL A 180 4.25 -9.91 3.64
N GLU A 181 4.96 -9.09 2.86
CA GLU A 181 5.46 -9.47 1.54
C GLU A 181 6.40 -10.67 1.63
N SER A 182 7.34 -10.66 2.57
CA SER A 182 8.26 -11.78 2.76
C SER A 182 7.57 -13.07 3.21
N LEU A 183 6.51 -13.02 4.04
CA LEU A 183 5.69 -14.20 4.33
C LEU A 183 4.96 -14.70 3.09
N ILE A 184 4.47 -13.81 2.23
CA ILE A 184 3.90 -14.18 0.93
C ILE A 184 4.96 -14.84 0.03
N GLY A 185 6.17 -14.29 -0.04
CA GLY A 185 7.29 -14.87 -0.77
C GLY A 185 7.70 -16.24 -0.23
N ALA A 186 7.68 -16.42 1.10
CA ALA A 186 7.94 -17.68 1.77
C ALA A 186 6.92 -18.76 1.38
N ILE A 187 5.62 -18.44 1.45
CA ILE A 187 4.53 -19.36 1.07
C ILE A 187 4.63 -19.70 -0.42
N TYR A 188 4.90 -18.72 -1.27
CA TYR A 188 5.04 -18.94 -2.72
C TYR A 188 6.18 -19.92 -3.01
N LEU A 189 7.31 -19.81 -2.30
CA LEU A 189 8.43 -20.72 -2.45
C LEU A 189 8.14 -22.12 -1.90
N ASP A 190 7.60 -22.21 -0.68
CA ASP A 190 7.33 -23.47 0.02
C ASP A 190 6.23 -24.30 -0.68
N SER A 191 5.21 -23.63 -1.23
CA SER A 191 4.11 -24.26 -1.99
C SER A 191 4.50 -24.67 -3.41
N ASN A 192 5.78 -24.58 -3.79
CA ASN A 192 6.25 -24.81 -5.16
C ASN A 192 5.50 -23.93 -6.18
N PHE A 193 5.43 -22.63 -5.87
CA PHE A 193 4.87 -21.57 -6.72
C PHE A 193 3.35 -21.63 -6.92
N ASP A 194 2.59 -22.13 -5.94
CA ASP A 194 1.13 -22.18 -6.00
C ASP A 194 0.50 -20.81 -5.75
N GLN A 195 0.07 -20.17 -6.83
CA GLN A 195 -0.60 -18.86 -6.80
C GLN A 195 -1.97 -18.88 -6.11
N GLU A 196 -2.71 -19.99 -6.17
CA GLU A 196 -4.03 -20.08 -5.54
C GLU A 196 -3.90 -20.22 -4.03
N GLU A 197 -2.90 -20.96 -3.57
CA GLU A 197 -2.61 -21.10 -2.14
C GLU A 197 -2.14 -19.78 -1.53
N VAL A 198 -1.22 -19.08 -2.22
CA VAL A 198 -0.80 -17.73 -1.81
C VAL A 198 -2.00 -16.77 -1.77
N TRP A 199 -2.84 -16.79 -2.81
CA TRP A 199 -4.01 -15.90 -2.88
C TRP A 199 -5.02 -16.21 -1.77
N ARG A 200 -5.23 -17.49 -1.44
CA ARG A 200 -6.10 -17.93 -0.33
C ARG A 200 -5.61 -17.34 0.99
N VAL A 201 -4.33 -17.49 1.30
CA VAL A 201 -3.73 -16.96 2.53
C VAL A 201 -3.83 -15.43 2.57
N PHE A 202 -3.40 -14.76 1.50
CA PHE A 202 -3.43 -13.30 1.45
C PHE A 202 -4.84 -12.75 1.63
N ARG A 203 -5.85 -13.32 0.97
CA ARG A 203 -7.25 -12.89 1.14
C ARG A 203 -7.69 -12.97 2.60
N THR A 204 -7.41 -14.07 3.28
CA THR A 204 -7.75 -14.23 4.70
C THR A 204 -7.05 -13.20 5.58
N LEU A 205 -5.77 -12.91 5.32
CA LEU A 205 -5.01 -11.93 6.07
C LEU A 205 -5.52 -10.50 5.84
N ALA A 206 -5.78 -10.15 4.60
CA ALA A 206 -6.07 -8.78 4.15
C ALA A 206 -7.55 -8.39 4.14
N ASP A 207 -8.47 -9.32 4.43
CA ASP A 207 -9.90 -9.06 4.46
C ASP A 207 -10.30 -8.02 5.54
N PRO A 208 -11.17 -7.04 5.21
CA PRO A 208 -11.71 -6.75 3.88
C PRO A 208 -10.70 -6.06 2.95
N LEU A 209 -10.75 -6.41 1.67
CA LEU A 209 -10.04 -5.67 0.60
C LEU A 209 -10.72 -4.31 0.35
N ILE A 210 -9.95 -3.34 -0.10
CA ILE A 210 -10.44 -2.01 -0.49
C ILE A 210 -11.11 -2.13 -1.86
N GLY A 211 -12.42 -1.90 -1.90
CA GLY A 211 -13.24 -1.84 -3.11
C GLY A 211 -13.44 -0.42 -3.62
N LEU A 212 -14.22 -0.25 -4.68
CA LEU A 212 -14.50 1.08 -5.28
C LEU A 212 -15.20 2.03 -4.30
N GLU A 213 -16.11 1.48 -3.50
CA GLU A 213 -16.90 2.20 -2.51
C GLU A 213 -16.08 2.67 -1.30
N THR A 214 -14.97 1.98 -1.01
CA THR A 214 -14.04 2.29 0.09
C THR A 214 -12.73 2.93 -0.39
N LEU A 215 -12.54 3.05 -1.71
CA LEU A 215 -11.36 3.67 -2.30
C LEU A 215 -11.36 5.18 -2.07
N GLY A 216 -10.53 5.64 -1.13
CA GLY A 216 -10.33 7.06 -0.88
C GLY A 216 -9.45 7.74 -1.93
N LYS A 217 -9.44 9.07 -1.89
CA LYS A 217 -8.50 9.90 -2.66
C LYS A 217 -7.39 10.41 -1.76
N HIS A 218 -6.22 10.62 -2.35
CA HIS A 218 -5.15 11.33 -1.67
C HIS A 218 -5.58 12.78 -1.42
N PRO A 219 -5.48 13.29 -0.17
CA PRO A 219 -6.08 14.56 0.23
C PRO A 219 -5.51 15.77 -0.54
N VAL A 220 -4.24 15.73 -0.91
CA VAL A 220 -3.64 16.81 -1.72
C VAL A 220 -4.26 16.83 -3.12
N SER A 221 -4.39 15.68 -3.78
CA SER A 221 -4.98 15.60 -5.11
C SER A 221 -6.46 15.99 -5.09
N GLU A 222 -7.21 15.53 -4.09
CA GLU A 222 -8.61 15.92 -3.90
C GLU A 222 -8.77 17.43 -3.68
N LEU A 223 -7.87 18.05 -2.91
CA LEU A 223 -7.87 19.50 -2.71
C LEU A 223 -7.58 20.27 -4.00
N PHE A 224 -6.60 19.84 -4.79
CA PHE A 224 -6.31 20.46 -6.09
C PHE A 224 -7.51 20.32 -7.05
N GLU A 225 -8.11 19.13 -7.15
CA GLU A 225 -9.31 18.91 -7.96
C GLU A 225 -10.48 19.82 -7.52
N PHE A 226 -10.68 19.98 -6.21
CA PHE A 226 -11.71 20.85 -5.66
C PHE A 226 -11.47 22.33 -6.02
N CYS A 227 -10.24 22.82 -5.80
CA CYS A 227 -9.89 24.22 -6.07
C CYS A 227 -9.95 24.53 -7.57
N GLN A 228 -9.54 23.58 -8.43
CA GLN A 228 -9.66 23.72 -9.88
C GLN A 228 -11.12 23.87 -10.32
N LYS A 229 -12.03 23.02 -9.80
CA LYS A 229 -13.48 23.08 -10.11
C LYS A 229 -14.16 24.36 -9.61
N THR A 230 -13.64 24.95 -8.54
CA THR A 230 -14.18 26.17 -7.93
C THR A 230 -13.42 27.43 -8.37
N HIS A 231 -12.47 27.30 -9.31
CA HIS A 231 -11.61 28.38 -9.81
C HIS A 231 -10.85 29.13 -8.70
N ARG A 232 -10.44 28.40 -7.65
CA ARG A 232 -9.68 28.94 -6.51
C ARG A 232 -8.20 28.58 -6.61
N GLY A 233 -7.34 29.50 -6.18
CA GLY A 233 -5.90 29.28 -6.11
C GLY A 233 -5.48 28.62 -4.80
N VAL A 234 -4.78 27.49 -4.85
CA VAL A 234 -4.25 26.79 -3.67
C VAL A 234 -2.74 26.93 -3.57
N LYS A 235 -2.24 27.18 -2.35
CA LYS A 235 -0.80 27.23 -2.03
C LYS A 235 -0.52 26.55 -0.70
N PHE A 236 0.62 25.87 -0.60
CA PHE A 236 1.10 25.30 0.66
C PHE A 236 2.21 26.18 1.23
N LEU A 237 2.05 26.66 2.46
CA LEU A 237 3.12 27.33 3.19
C LEU A 237 3.87 26.30 4.05
N LYS A 238 5.18 26.24 3.82
CA LYS A 238 6.11 25.29 4.45
C LYS A 238 7.26 26.01 5.18
N ASP A 239 7.26 27.34 5.21
CA ASP A 239 8.38 28.18 5.69
C ASP A 239 8.61 28.05 7.20
N GLU A 240 7.57 27.71 7.96
CA GLU A 240 7.67 27.48 9.40
C GLU A 240 8.07 26.04 9.76
N TRP A 241 8.27 25.16 8.77
CA TRP A 241 8.52 23.73 9.01
C TRP A 241 9.70 23.48 9.96
N ASP A 242 10.84 24.14 9.75
CA ASP A 242 12.05 23.93 10.57
C ASP A 242 11.89 24.40 12.03
N LYS A 243 10.87 25.22 12.31
CA LYS A 243 10.60 25.78 13.65
C LYS A 243 9.44 25.10 14.36
N SER A 244 8.33 24.89 13.66
CA SER A 244 7.06 24.44 14.24
C SER A 244 6.57 23.10 13.70
N LEU A 245 7.27 22.51 12.71
CA LEU A 245 6.88 21.28 12.01
C LEU A 245 5.45 21.38 11.42
N LYS A 246 5.04 22.62 11.11
CA LYS A 246 3.71 22.97 10.64
C LYS A 246 3.71 23.17 9.13
N VAL A 247 2.64 22.73 8.49
CA VAL A 247 2.29 23.07 7.11
C VAL A 247 0.91 23.74 7.11
N GLN A 248 0.75 24.78 6.32
CA GLN A 248 -0.53 25.49 6.14
C GLN A 248 -0.96 25.45 4.68
N VAL A 249 -2.27 25.45 4.47
CA VAL A 249 -2.92 25.53 3.15
C VAL A 249 -3.61 26.87 3.05
N LEU A 250 -3.23 27.64 2.03
CA LEU A 250 -3.87 28.88 1.66
C LEU A 250 -4.74 28.65 0.44
N ILE A 251 -5.97 29.16 0.49
CA ILE A 251 -6.90 29.19 -0.63
C ILE A 251 -7.28 30.66 -0.84
N ASP A 252 -6.99 31.20 -2.03
CA ASP A 252 -7.20 32.61 -2.38
C ASP A 252 -6.57 33.60 -1.37
N GLY A 253 -5.44 33.21 -0.77
CA GLY A 253 -4.69 34.03 0.19
C GLY A 253 -5.07 33.83 1.66
N GLU A 254 -6.17 33.12 1.95
CA GLU A 254 -6.62 32.85 3.31
C GLU A 254 -6.16 31.47 3.79
N VAL A 255 -5.70 31.37 5.04
CA VAL A 255 -5.33 30.08 5.64
C VAL A 255 -6.61 29.29 5.94
N VAL A 256 -6.86 28.25 5.16
CA VAL A 256 -8.02 27.37 5.35
C VAL A 256 -7.63 26.12 6.13
N GLY A 257 -6.47 25.53 5.84
CA GLY A 257 -6.00 24.29 6.48
C GLY A 257 -4.66 24.43 7.17
N SER A 258 -4.40 23.60 8.19
CA SER A 258 -3.09 23.45 8.78
C SER A 258 -2.91 22.13 9.52
N ALA A 259 -1.67 21.64 9.60
CA ALA A 259 -1.33 20.50 10.44
C ALA A 259 0.12 20.58 10.93
N ILE A 260 0.37 19.92 12.08
CA ILE A 260 1.71 19.71 12.64
C ILE A 260 1.95 18.20 12.68
N TYR A 261 3.06 17.76 12.10
CA TYR A 261 3.47 16.35 12.17
C TYR A 261 4.98 16.23 12.05
N GLY A 262 5.66 16.01 13.17
CA GLY A 262 7.13 16.05 13.22
C GLY A 262 7.90 14.99 12.41
N PRO A 263 7.46 13.72 12.34
CA PRO A 263 8.26 12.68 11.68
C PRO A 263 8.51 12.89 10.18
N LYS A 264 7.55 13.46 9.44
CA LYS A 264 7.64 13.58 7.98
C LYS A 264 6.85 14.76 7.42
N LYS A 265 7.53 15.66 6.70
CA LYS A 265 6.94 16.87 6.10
C LYS A 265 5.77 16.59 5.16
N GLU A 266 5.90 15.53 4.36
CA GLU A 266 4.86 15.09 3.43
C GLU A 266 3.54 14.77 4.15
N ILE A 267 3.59 14.08 5.29
CA ILE A 267 2.40 13.73 6.06
C ILE A 267 1.75 14.97 6.69
N ALA A 268 2.56 15.94 7.14
CA ALA A 268 2.05 17.23 7.59
C ALA A 268 1.29 17.96 6.46
N GLN A 269 1.83 17.93 5.25
CA GLN A 269 1.17 18.49 4.06
C GLN A 269 -0.15 17.77 3.77
N ASN A 270 -0.16 16.43 3.77
CA ASN A 270 -1.36 15.64 3.51
C ASN A 270 -2.46 15.90 4.55
N ARG A 271 -2.07 16.02 5.83
CA ARG A 271 -2.99 16.36 6.93
C ARG A 271 -3.50 17.80 6.82
N ALA A 272 -2.66 18.75 6.43
CA ALA A 272 -3.09 20.13 6.22
C ALA A 272 -4.08 20.25 5.04
N ALA A 273 -3.87 19.46 3.98
CA ALA A 273 -4.82 19.35 2.87
C ALA A 273 -6.15 18.72 3.31
N LYS A 274 -6.11 17.67 4.14
CA LYS A 274 -7.30 17.06 4.72
C LYS A 274 -8.09 18.04 5.59
N ASP A 275 -7.40 18.79 6.46
CA ASP A 275 -8.01 19.83 7.30
C ASP A 275 -8.67 20.93 6.46
N ALA A 276 -8.03 21.37 5.37
CA ALA A 276 -8.65 22.30 4.44
C ALA A 276 -9.91 21.73 3.78
N LEU A 277 -9.86 20.49 3.28
CA LEU A 277 -11.00 19.82 2.64
C LEU A 277 -12.19 19.67 3.58
N ASP A 278 -11.95 19.33 4.85
CA ASP A 278 -13.01 19.14 5.83
C ASP A 278 -13.75 20.46 6.09
N LYS A 279 -13.01 21.56 6.30
CA LYS A 279 -13.60 22.90 6.48
C LYS A 279 -14.35 23.39 5.25
N LEU A 280 -13.85 23.10 4.05
CA LEU A 280 -14.52 23.45 2.80
C LEU A 280 -15.85 22.70 2.65
N LYS A 281 -15.88 21.40 2.99
CA LYS A 281 -17.09 20.57 2.94
C LYS A 281 -18.13 21.03 3.96
N ASP A 282 -17.71 21.40 5.16
CA ASP A 282 -18.61 21.94 6.20
C ASP A 282 -19.29 23.23 5.73
N THR A 283 -18.53 24.13 5.09
CA THR A 283 -19.05 25.40 4.56
C THR A 283 -20.06 25.19 3.41
N HIS A 284 -19.79 24.23 2.51
CA HIS A 284 -20.70 23.90 1.41
C HIS A 284 -21.99 23.22 1.89
N GLY A 285 -21.91 22.37 2.93
CA GLY A 285 -23.09 21.75 3.54
C GLY A 285 -24.04 22.77 4.16
N HIS A 286 -23.51 23.83 4.78
CA HIS A 286 -24.34 24.92 5.33
C HIS A 286 -25.02 25.73 4.22
N THR A 287 -24.29 26.05 3.15
CA THR A 287 -24.80 26.83 2.01
C THR A 287 -25.94 26.08 1.27
N GLN A 288 -25.85 24.75 1.15
CA GLN A 288 -26.95 23.95 0.57
C GLN A 288 -28.16 23.81 1.51
N SER A 289 -27.95 23.83 2.83
CA SER A 289 -29.05 23.78 3.81
C SER A 289 -29.86 25.10 3.86
N GLU A 290 -29.21 26.24 3.62
CA GLU A 290 -29.89 27.55 3.56
C GLU A 290 -30.62 27.77 2.23
N SER A 291 -30.21 27.10 1.14
CA SER A 291 -30.92 27.17 -0.15
C SER A 291 -31.98 26.08 -0.36
N ALA A 292 -32.13 25.11 0.55
CA ALA A 292 -33.09 24.01 0.38
C ALA A 292 -34.53 24.32 0.83
N SER A 293 -34.83 25.57 1.19
CA SER A 293 -36.18 26.01 1.54
C SER A 293 -36.83 26.87 0.44
N VAL A 294 -36.80 26.43 -0.83
CA VAL A 294 -37.76 26.87 -1.87
C VAL A 294 -38.03 25.71 -2.84
N ASP A 295 -39.28 25.25 -2.80
CA ASP A 295 -40.06 24.39 -3.69
C ASP A 295 -39.40 23.30 -4.56
N VAL A 296 -39.87 22.08 -4.25
CA VAL A 296 -39.74 20.83 -4.98
C VAL A 296 -40.76 20.78 -6.12
N SER A 297 -40.30 20.74 -7.37
CA SER A 297 -41.03 20.08 -8.44
C SER A 297 -40.12 19.76 -9.63
N GLU A 298 -39.95 18.45 -9.82
CA GLU A 298 -39.87 17.72 -11.09
C GLU A 298 -38.64 17.79 -12.00
N ALA A 299 -38.20 16.55 -12.25
CA ALA A 299 -37.72 15.98 -13.51
C ALA A 299 -36.22 16.12 -13.82
N LEU A 300 -35.52 15.09 -13.31
CA LEU A 300 -34.41 14.41 -13.97
C LEU A 300 -34.79 14.08 -15.42
N ASP A 301 -34.12 14.67 -16.39
CA ASP A 301 -33.64 14.00 -17.61
C ASP A 301 -32.76 14.95 -18.42
N GLU A 302 -31.80 14.38 -19.15
CA GLU A 302 -30.92 15.00 -20.15
C GLU A 302 -29.66 15.74 -19.64
N LEU A 303 -28.65 14.94 -19.29
CA LEU A 303 -27.24 15.32 -19.40
C LEU A 303 -26.53 14.40 -20.39
N ASP A 304 -26.74 14.65 -21.68
CA ASP A 304 -25.73 14.31 -22.69
C ASP A 304 -25.63 15.41 -23.73
N ASN A 305 -24.38 15.73 -24.07
CA ASN A 305 -23.92 16.52 -25.20
C ASN A 305 -24.14 18.04 -25.18
N THR A 306 -23.10 18.78 -24.77
CA THR A 306 -22.57 19.84 -25.64
C THR A 306 -21.06 19.98 -25.43
N GLN A 307 -20.37 19.87 -26.56
CA GLN A 307 -18.95 20.10 -26.76
C GLN A 307 -18.63 21.60 -26.72
N SER A 308 -17.33 21.86 -26.56
CA SER A 308 -16.59 23.05 -26.99
C SER A 308 -16.97 24.40 -26.37
N GLU A 309 -16.08 24.96 -25.55
CA GLU A 309 -15.12 25.94 -26.08
C GLU A 309 -13.99 26.22 -25.08
N SER A 310 -12.85 26.55 -25.67
CA SER A 310 -11.53 26.78 -25.14
C SER A 310 -11.42 27.89 -24.08
N ALA A 311 -10.67 27.63 -23.01
CA ALA A 311 -9.84 28.63 -22.37
C ALA A 311 -8.52 27.98 -21.93
N SER A 312 -7.50 28.21 -22.73
CA SER A 312 -6.10 27.87 -22.48
C SER A 312 -5.60 28.61 -21.23
N VAL A 313 -5.19 27.88 -20.21
CA VAL A 313 -4.25 28.37 -19.20
C VAL A 313 -3.16 27.32 -19.06
N ASP A 314 -1.98 27.66 -19.57
CA ASP A 314 -0.73 26.93 -19.39
C ASP A 314 -0.45 26.78 -17.89
N VAL A 315 -0.52 25.55 -17.39
CA VAL A 315 0.02 25.19 -16.08
C VAL A 315 0.83 23.91 -16.25
N SER A 316 1.94 24.02 -16.99
CA SER A 316 2.95 22.97 -17.14
C SER A 316 4.01 23.00 -16.04
N GLU A 317 3.80 23.72 -14.92
CA GLU A 317 4.85 23.93 -13.91
C GLU A 317 4.48 23.49 -12.48
N ALA A 318 3.49 22.60 -12.30
CA ALA A 318 3.12 22.11 -10.96
C ALA A 318 2.92 20.59 -10.82
N LEU A 319 3.33 19.79 -11.82
CA LEU A 319 3.24 18.32 -11.75
C LEU A 319 4.58 17.59 -11.61
N ASP A 320 5.71 18.31 -11.46
CA ASP A 320 7.04 17.69 -11.32
C ASP A 320 7.45 17.34 -9.88
N GLU A 321 6.55 17.39 -8.89
CA GLU A 321 6.85 16.95 -7.50
C GLU A 321 6.08 15.71 -7.02
N LEU A 322 5.42 14.95 -7.92
CA LEU A 322 4.86 13.63 -7.57
C LEU A 322 5.43 12.54 -8.48
N ASP A 323 6.74 12.39 -8.41
CA ASP A 323 7.48 11.27 -8.98
C ASP A 323 7.26 10.01 -8.11
N ILE A 324 6.05 9.46 -8.13
CA ILE A 324 5.76 8.09 -7.69
C ILE A 324 5.83 7.19 -8.93
N ALA A 325 7.01 7.16 -9.56
CA ALA A 325 7.34 6.29 -10.67
C ALA A 325 8.85 5.95 -10.71
N GLY A 326 9.40 5.49 -9.60
CA GLY A 326 10.68 4.77 -9.56
C GLY A 326 10.62 3.76 -8.42
N THR A 327 10.43 2.46 -8.65
CA THR A 327 11.55 1.56 -8.97
C THR A 327 10.97 0.26 -9.57
N LEU A 328 10.91 0.15 -10.89
CA LEU A 328 10.80 -1.12 -11.60
C LEU A 328 11.68 -1.04 -12.85
N ASN A 329 12.99 -1.19 -12.62
CA ASN A 329 14.00 -1.66 -13.56
C ASN A 329 15.02 -2.47 -12.77
#